data_AF-A0A090WGT4-F1
#
_entry.id   AF-A0A090WGT4-F1
#
_cell.length_a   1.000
_cell.length_b   1.000
_cell.length_c   1.000
_cell.angle_alpha   90.00
_cell.angle_beta   90.00
_cell.angle_gamma   90.00
#
_symmetry.space_group_name_H-M   'P 1'
#
loop_
_entity.id
_entity.type
_entity.pdbx_description
1 polymer ?
#
loop_
_entity_poly.entity_id
_entity_poly.type
_entity_poly.pdbx_seq_one_letter_code
_entity_poly.pdbx_strand_id
1 'polypeptide(L)'
;MEYKLFPPTNTDTAGYRLDYMEVYNWGTFNNKVWHIDPEGHTTLLTGGNGSGKTTFIDALLTLIVPFKKDRFYNQSSGEEQKGARSEKSYVLGHYGNKQEEGALSETKQMLRDETAVSILLASFKNEDKKSVPYFNAGGSLTVI
;
A
#
# COMPACT_ATOMS: atom_id res chain seq x y z
N MET A 1 22.71 26.47 -11.43
CA MET A 1 21.59 26.84 -10.54
C MET A 1 20.80 25.57 -10.29
N GLU A 2 20.88 25.00 -9.09
CA GLU A 2 20.22 23.73 -8.76
C GLU A 2 18.84 24.05 -8.21
N TYR A 3 17.79 23.67 -8.93
CA TYR A 3 16.41 23.83 -8.46
C TYR A 3 16.10 22.68 -7.51
N LYS A 4 15.96 22.98 -6.21
CA LYS A 4 15.39 22.01 -5.26
C LYS A 4 13.90 21.83 -5.60
N LEU A 5 13.57 20.68 -6.17
CA LEU A 5 12.19 20.29 -6.52
C LEU A 5 11.27 20.22 -5.29
N PHE A 6 11.84 19.99 -4.10
CA PHE A 6 11.13 19.99 -2.83
C PHE A 6 11.85 20.90 -1.84
N PRO A 7 11.16 21.89 -1.23
CA PRO A 7 11.72 22.61 -0.11
C PRO A 7 11.98 21.63 1.06
N PRO A 8 13.00 21.86 1.89
CA PRO A 8 13.23 21.02 3.05
C PRO A 8 11.98 21.02 3.94
N THR A 9 11.53 19.84 4.33
CA THR A 9 10.42 19.67 5.28
C THR A 9 10.83 20.34 6.59
N ASN A 10 9.99 21.22 7.14
CA ASN A 10 10.28 21.88 8.42
C ASN A 10 10.27 20.84 9.54
N THR A 11 11.45 20.53 10.05
CA THR A 11 11.71 19.59 11.16
C THR A 11 11.66 20.25 12.53
N ASP A 12 11.03 21.43 12.66
CA ASP A 12 10.74 22.06 13.95
C ASP A 12 9.24 21.98 14.29
N THR A 13 8.48 21.15 13.57
CA THR A 13 7.03 21.01 13.76
C THR A 13 6.72 19.65 14.35
N ALA A 14 6.20 19.61 15.58
CA ALA A 14 5.81 18.38 16.24
C ALA A 14 4.84 17.54 15.36
N GLY A 15 5.10 16.25 15.24
CA GLY A 15 4.23 15.32 14.50
C GLY A 15 4.91 14.02 14.13
N TYR A 16 4.13 12.93 14.05
CA TYR A 16 4.61 11.65 13.55
C TYR A 16 4.63 11.64 12.02
N ARG A 17 5.79 11.32 11.44
CA ARG A 17 5.98 11.23 9.99
C ARG A 17 6.43 9.82 9.62
N LEU A 18 6.09 9.37 8.42
CA LEU A 18 6.50 8.05 7.93
C LEU A 18 8.02 8.00 7.84
N ASP A 19 8.63 7.11 8.62
CA ASP A 19 10.07 6.86 8.68
C ASP A 19 10.43 5.86 7.58
N TYR A 20 9.91 4.64 7.67
CA TYR A 20 10.02 3.62 6.63
C TYR A 20 8.73 2.81 6.49
N MET A 21 8.61 2.09 5.38
CA MET A 21 7.51 1.15 5.15
C MET A 21 7.99 -0.09 4.40
N GLU A 22 7.47 -1.25 4.81
CA GLU A 22 7.73 -2.54 4.21
C GLU A 22 6.45 -3.24 3.77
N VAL A 23 6.49 -3.83 2.58
CA VAL A 23 5.37 -4.51 1.94
C VAL A 23 5.81 -5.88 1.45
N TYR A 24 5.07 -6.91 1.86
CA TYR A 24 5.25 -8.29 1.42
C TYR A 24 3.92 -8.88 0.97
N ASN A 25 3.92 -9.51 -0.22
CA ASN A 25 2.77 -10.22 -0.80
C ASN A 25 1.47 -9.41 -0.87
N TRP A 26 1.53 -8.14 -1.27
CA TRP A 26 0.38 -7.25 -1.37
C TRP A 26 0.20 -6.71 -2.79
N GLY A 27 -0.97 -6.92 -3.38
CA GLY A 27 -1.22 -6.60 -4.79
C GLY A 27 -0.21 -7.29 -5.71
N THR A 28 0.47 -6.52 -6.55
CA THR A 28 1.50 -7.06 -7.45
C THR A 28 2.87 -7.25 -6.78
N PHE A 29 3.08 -6.73 -5.56
CA PHE A 29 4.28 -7.03 -4.78
C PHE A 29 4.24 -8.50 -4.34
N ASN A 30 5.22 -9.30 -4.77
CA ASN A 30 5.18 -10.75 -4.60
C ASN A 30 6.55 -11.34 -4.23
N ASN A 31 6.54 -12.27 -3.26
CA ASN A 31 7.66 -13.12 -2.84
C ASN A 31 8.98 -12.36 -2.56
N LYS A 32 8.87 -11.12 -2.10
CA LYS A 32 9.99 -10.23 -1.75
C LYS A 32 9.47 -9.12 -0.83
N VAL A 33 10.28 -8.73 0.14
CA VAL A 33 10.02 -7.53 0.95
C VAL A 33 10.44 -6.31 0.14
N TRP A 34 9.50 -5.39 -0.06
CA TRP A 34 9.73 -4.10 -0.69
C TRP A 34 9.79 -3.04 0.39
N HIS A 35 10.91 -2.34 0.47
CA HIS A 35 11.20 -1.35 1.50
C HIS A 35 11.32 0.04 0.86
N ILE A 36 10.74 1.05 1.48
CA ILE A 36 11.02 2.46 1.20
C ILE A 36 11.36 3.18 2.50
N ASP A 37 12.21 4.20 2.38
CA ASP A 37 12.65 5.02 3.51
C ASP A 37 12.40 6.50 3.19
N PRO A 38 11.18 7.02 3.44
CA PRO A 38 10.89 8.45 3.32
C PRO A 38 11.65 9.32 4.32
N GLU A 39 12.16 8.75 5.41
CA GLU A 39 12.90 9.46 6.48
C GLU A 39 12.13 10.68 7.05
N GLY A 40 10.80 10.66 7.00
CA GLY A 40 9.95 11.78 7.41
C GLY A 40 9.91 12.97 6.43
N HIS A 41 10.48 12.83 5.22
CA HIS A 41 10.53 13.85 4.20
C HIS A 41 9.46 13.67 3.10
N THR A 42 9.28 14.72 2.29
CA THR A 42 8.46 14.63 1.07
C THR A 42 9.07 13.63 0.10
N THR A 43 8.33 12.56 -0.19
CA THR A 43 8.76 11.50 -1.12
C THR A 43 7.93 11.54 -2.39
N LEU A 44 8.59 11.52 -3.55
CA LEU A 44 7.95 11.40 -4.85
C LEU A 44 7.96 9.94 -5.32
N LEU A 45 6.77 9.32 -5.38
CA LEU A 45 6.60 7.98 -5.93
C LEU A 45 6.35 8.07 -7.44
N THR A 46 7.34 7.68 -8.25
CA THR A 46 7.30 7.74 -9.72
C THR A 46 7.47 6.36 -10.37
N GLY A 47 7.09 6.25 -11.64
CA GLY A 47 7.13 5.00 -12.42
C GLY A 47 6.00 4.92 -13.46
N GLY A 48 6.08 3.95 -14.38
CA GLY A 48 5.08 3.75 -15.44
C GLY A 48 3.70 3.31 -14.95
N ASN A 49 2.71 3.26 -15.85
CA ASN A 49 1.40 2.70 -15.54
C ASN A 49 1.53 1.22 -15.15
N GLY A 50 0.78 0.79 -14.14
CA GLY A 50 0.85 -0.59 -13.63
C GLY A 50 2.08 -0.90 -12.76
N SER A 51 2.97 0.06 -12.48
CA SER A 51 4.19 -0.18 -11.70
C SER A 51 3.96 -0.39 -10.18
N GLY A 52 2.72 -0.39 -9.72
CA GLY A 52 2.37 -0.64 -8.30
C GLY A 52 2.36 0.59 -7.39
N LYS A 53 2.46 1.82 -7.92
CA LYS A 53 2.43 3.05 -7.10
C LYS A 53 1.18 3.17 -6.24
N THR A 54 0.00 3.11 -6.88
CA THR A 54 -1.29 3.13 -6.18
C THR A 54 -1.44 1.94 -5.23
N THR A 55 -0.99 0.76 -5.63
CA THR A 55 -0.98 -0.45 -4.79
C THR A 55 -0.20 -0.24 -3.49
N PHE A 56 0.93 0.48 -3.58
CA PHE A 56 1.74 0.82 -2.43
C PHE A 56 1.05 1.84 -1.52
N ILE A 57 0.45 2.90 -2.09
CA ILE A 57 -0.32 3.89 -1.32
C ILE A 57 -1.53 3.24 -0.65
N ASP A 58 -2.21 2.32 -1.33
CA ASP A 58 -3.32 1.56 -0.78
C ASP A 58 -2.88 0.68 0.41
N ALA A 59 -1.68 0.11 0.38
CA ALA A 59 -1.11 -0.60 1.53
C ALA A 59 -0.93 0.32 2.76
N LEU A 60 -0.45 1.55 2.54
CA LEU A 60 -0.30 2.53 3.60
C LEU A 60 -1.67 2.94 4.16
N LEU A 61 -2.66 3.15 3.29
CA LEU A 61 -4.05 3.42 3.68
C LEU A 61 -4.63 2.28 4.52
N THR A 62 -4.35 1.01 4.17
CA THR A 62 -4.77 -0.16 4.96
C THR A 62 -4.21 -0.16 6.39
N LEU A 63 -3.03 0.42 6.61
CA LEU A 63 -2.44 0.53 7.96
C LEU A 63 -3.07 1.66 8.78
N ILE A 64 -3.31 2.82 8.17
CA ILE A 64 -3.71 4.05 8.88
C ILE A 64 -5.23 4.12 9.09
N VAL A 65 -6.02 3.61 8.14
CA VAL A 65 -7.49 3.67 8.20
C VAL A 65 -8.00 2.41 8.89
N PRO A 66 -8.83 2.49 9.95
CA PRO A 66 -9.40 1.31 10.61
C PRO A 66 -10.22 0.41 9.65
N PHE A 67 -10.35 -0.88 9.98
CA PHE A 67 -11.05 -1.92 9.18
C PHE A 67 -12.58 -1.73 9.04
N LYS A 68 -13.13 -0.53 9.23
CA LYS A 68 -14.55 -0.25 9.01
C LYS A 68 -14.82 0.04 7.53
N LYS A 69 -16.09 0.26 7.15
CA LYS A 69 -16.60 0.49 5.78
C LYS A 69 -15.97 1.66 5.00
N ASP A 70 -14.89 2.24 5.52
CA ASP A 70 -14.30 3.52 5.11
C ASP A 70 -12.97 3.34 4.36
N ARG A 71 -12.51 2.11 4.12
CA ARG A 71 -11.33 1.84 3.28
C ARG A 71 -11.73 1.85 1.80
N PHE A 72 -11.38 2.94 1.10
CA PHE A 72 -11.62 3.11 -0.34
C PHE A 72 -10.32 2.94 -1.12
N TYR A 73 -10.19 1.80 -1.80
CA TYR A 73 -9.01 1.47 -2.59
C TYR A 73 -9.09 1.97 -4.03
N ASN A 74 -7.93 2.09 -4.67
CA ASN A 74 -7.77 2.31 -6.11
C ASN A 74 -8.44 3.59 -6.65
N GLN A 75 -8.58 4.62 -5.83
CA GLN A 75 -9.21 5.88 -6.21
C GLN A 75 -8.49 6.61 -7.36
N SER A 76 -7.22 6.30 -7.61
CA SER A 76 -6.44 6.95 -8.67
C SER A 76 -6.73 6.44 -10.09
N SER A 77 -7.46 5.33 -10.28
CA SER A 77 -7.66 4.73 -11.60
C SER A 77 -8.91 5.20 -12.33
N GLY A 78 -9.69 6.14 -11.77
CA GLY A 78 -10.93 6.67 -12.38
C GLY A 78 -12.10 5.68 -12.42
N GLU A 79 -11.86 4.41 -12.10
CA GLU A 79 -12.90 3.41 -11.84
C GLU A 79 -13.46 3.64 -10.43
N GLU A 80 -14.38 4.59 -10.29
CA GLU A 80 -15.13 4.86 -9.05
C GLU A 80 -16.19 3.78 -8.74
N GLN A 81 -15.96 2.53 -9.16
CA GLN A 81 -16.82 1.44 -8.70
C GLN A 81 -16.39 1.04 -7.29
N LYS A 82 -17.19 1.45 -6.30
CA LYS A 82 -17.09 0.93 -4.92
C LYS A 82 -16.98 -0.60 -4.99
N GLY A 83 -15.87 -1.15 -4.46
CA GLY A 83 -15.64 -2.59 -4.41
C GLY A 83 -14.88 -3.20 -5.59
N ALA A 84 -14.35 -2.40 -6.53
CA ALA A 84 -13.45 -2.91 -7.58
C ALA A 84 -12.24 -3.65 -7.00
N ARG A 85 -11.71 -3.17 -5.86
CA ARG A 85 -10.68 -3.83 -5.06
C ARG A 85 -11.07 -3.92 -3.59
N SER A 86 -10.69 -5.03 -2.98
CA SER A 86 -10.82 -5.33 -1.55
C SER A 86 -9.46 -5.76 -0.98
N GLU A 87 -9.32 -5.80 0.34
CA GLU A 87 -8.12 -6.34 0.99
C GLU A 87 -7.80 -7.75 0.50
N LYS A 88 -8.82 -8.60 0.40
CA LYS A 88 -8.67 -9.95 -0.15
C LYS A 88 -8.08 -9.94 -1.56
N SER A 89 -8.53 -9.02 -2.43
CA SER A 89 -7.96 -8.91 -3.78
C SER A 89 -6.48 -8.48 -3.77
N TYR A 90 -6.06 -7.69 -2.79
CA TYR A 90 -4.66 -7.34 -2.61
C TYR A 90 -3.86 -8.52 -2.04
N VAL A 91 -4.37 -9.22 -1.05
CA VAL A 91 -3.72 -10.41 -0.48
C VAL A 91 -3.48 -11.47 -1.56
N LEU A 92 -4.49 -11.80 -2.36
CA LEU A 92 -4.38 -12.76 -3.47
C LEU A 92 -3.58 -12.22 -4.68
N GLY A 93 -3.38 -10.90 -4.74
CA GLY A 93 -2.67 -10.25 -5.84
C GLY A 93 -3.42 -10.32 -7.16
N HIS A 94 -4.69 -9.93 -7.17
CA HIS A 94 -5.47 -9.79 -8.41
C HIS A 94 -4.86 -8.71 -9.32
N TYR A 95 -4.53 -9.05 -10.56
CA TYR A 95 -3.86 -8.11 -11.49
C TYR A 95 -4.46 -8.04 -12.90
N GLY A 96 -5.42 -8.90 -13.23
CA GLY A 96 -6.07 -8.90 -14.53
C GLY A 96 -7.22 -9.90 -14.59
N ASN A 97 -7.94 -9.89 -15.71
CA ASN A 97 -8.95 -10.87 -16.03
C ASN A 97 -8.49 -11.66 -17.25
N LYS A 98 -8.71 -12.97 -17.25
CA LYS A 98 -8.50 -13.84 -18.40
C LYS A 98 -9.88 -14.36 -18.84
N GLN A 99 -10.21 -14.16 -20.11
CA GLN A 99 -11.33 -14.82 -20.76
C GLN A 99 -10.76 -15.91 -21.67
N GLU A 100 -11.18 -17.15 -21.46
CA GLU A 100 -10.81 -18.25 -22.36
C GLU A 100 -11.74 -18.25 -23.57
N GLU A 101 -11.21 -18.65 -24.73
CA GLU A 101 -11.97 -18.66 -25.98
C GLU A 101 -13.14 -19.65 -25.87
N GLY A 102 -14.37 -19.14 -25.98
CA GLY A 102 -15.60 -19.91 -25.77
C GLY A 102 -16.17 -19.88 -24.34
N ALA A 103 -15.48 -19.26 -23.38
CA ALA A 103 -15.99 -19.09 -22.02
C ALA A 103 -16.95 -17.90 -21.90
N LEU A 104 -18.08 -18.12 -21.22
CA LEU A 104 -19.10 -17.10 -20.95
C LEU A 104 -18.73 -16.14 -19.80
N SER A 105 -17.66 -16.43 -19.06
CA SER A 105 -17.23 -15.63 -17.91
C SER A 105 -15.72 -15.40 -17.86
N GLU A 106 -15.34 -14.26 -17.30
CA GLU A 106 -13.95 -13.88 -17.03
C GLU A 106 -13.45 -14.46 -15.71
N THR A 107 -12.24 -15.01 -15.71
CA THR A 107 -11.56 -15.47 -14.48
C THR A 107 -10.54 -14.44 -14.03
N LYS A 108 -10.59 -14.03 -12.76
CA LYS A 108 -9.58 -13.13 -12.17
C LYS A 108 -8.23 -13.85 -12.08
N GLN A 109 -7.19 -13.24 -12.65
CA GLN A 109 -5.82 -13.70 -12.49
C GLN A 109 -5.28 -13.25 -11.13
N MET A 110 -4.75 -14.21 -10.37
CA MET A 110 -4.19 -14.03 -9.04
C MET A 110 -2.73 -14.49 -9.01
N LEU A 111 -1.88 -13.80 -8.24
CA LEU A 111 -0.48 -14.19 -8.04
C LEU A 111 -0.32 -15.24 -6.94
N ARG A 112 -1.34 -15.37 -6.09
CA ARG A 112 -1.30 -16.11 -4.83
C ARG A 112 -2.66 -16.75 -4.55
N ASP A 113 -2.64 -17.85 -3.82
CA ASP A 113 -3.84 -18.57 -3.37
C ASP A 113 -4.32 -18.10 -1.98
N GLU A 114 -5.41 -18.70 -1.49
CA GLU A 114 -6.04 -18.36 -0.21
C GLU A 114 -5.19 -18.71 1.03
N THR A 115 -4.08 -19.43 0.87
CA THR A 115 -3.14 -19.73 1.97
C THR A 115 -2.07 -18.65 2.13
N ALA A 116 -2.03 -17.69 1.21
CA ALA A 116 -1.00 -16.67 1.19
C ALA A 116 -1.11 -15.70 2.37
N VAL A 117 0.07 -15.30 2.86
CA VAL A 117 0.22 -14.28 3.90
C VAL A 117 0.76 -13.01 3.29
N SER A 118 0.12 -11.88 3.61
CA SER A 118 0.60 -10.52 3.33
C SER A 118 1.02 -9.85 4.63
N ILE A 119 2.11 -9.07 4.57
CA ILE A 119 2.62 -8.30 5.70
C ILE A 119 2.76 -6.85 5.26
N LEU A 120 2.15 -5.95 6.02
CA LEU A 120 2.31 -4.51 5.88
C LEU A 120 2.89 -3.98 7.20
N LEU A 121 3.99 -3.24 7.10
CA LEU A 121 4.67 -2.62 8.24
C LEU A 121 4.99 -1.17 7.89
N ALA A 122 4.68 -0.24 8.79
CA ALA A 122 5.12 1.14 8.69
C ALA A 122 5.61 1.63 10.05
N SER A 123 6.73 2.35 10.06
CA SER A 123 7.22 3.06 11.24
C SER A 123 6.93 4.54 11.07
N PHE A 124 6.37 5.16 12.11
CA PHE A 124 6.24 6.61 12.15
C PHE A 124 7.08 7.17 13.29
N LYS A 125 7.79 8.26 13.03
CA LYS A 125 8.74 8.86 13.96
C LYS A 125 8.43 10.34 14.14
N ASN A 126 8.50 10.80 15.39
CA ASN A 126 8.48 12.22 15.75
C ASN A 126 9.91 12.74 15.96
N GLU A 127 10.09 14.06 16.00
CA GLU A 127 11.38 14.74 16.20
C GLU A 127 12.07 14.36 17.51
N ASP A 128 11.29 14.04 18.55
CA ASP A 128 11.74 13.48 19.83
C ASP A 128 12.35 12.06 19.71
N LYS A 129 12.46 11.53 18.48
CA LYS A 129 12.89 10.15 18.13
C LYS A 129 12.02 9.03 18.70
N LYS A 130 10.84 9.35 19.24
CA LYS A 130 9.83 8.34 19.58
C LYS A 130 9.24 7.78 18.29
N SER A 131 9.27 6.45 18.15
CA SER A 131 8.70 5.73 17.01
C SER A 131 7.46 4.95 17.43
N VAL A 132 6.42 4.98 16.59
CA VAL A 132 5.22 4.13 16.73
C VAL A 132 5.16 3.21 15.50
N PRO A 133 5.36 1.89 15.68
CA PRO A 133 5.17 0.93 14.59
C PRO A 133 3.68 0.63 14.38
N TYR A 134 3.24 0.65 13.13
CA TYR A 134 1.96 0.12 12.70
C TYR A 134 2.20 -1.18 11.92
N PHE A 135 1.58 -2.25 12.40
CA PHE A 135 1.67 -3.57 11.79
C PHE A 135 0.29 -4.01 11.34
N ASN A 136 0.20 -4.72 10.21
CA ASN A 136 -1.00 -5.47 9.83
C ASN A 136 -0.57 -6.78 9.15
N ALA A 137 -0.93 -7.89 9.77
CA ALA A 137 -0.90 -9.22 9.16
C ALA A 137 -2.35 -9.62 8.90
N GLY A 138 -2.68 -9.98 7.66
CA GLY A 138 -4.04 -10.34 7.25
C GLY A 138 -4.61 -11.48 8.11
N GLY A 139 -5.43 -11.12 9.09
CA GLY A 139 -5.99 -12.01 10.10
C GLY A 139 -6.16 -11.28 11.43
N SER A 140 -7.30 -10.60 11.60
CA SER A 140 -7.75 -9.91 12.82
C SER A 140 -6.65 -9.28 13.67
N LEU A 141 -6.30 -8.01 13.41
CA LEU A 141 -5.32 -7.28 14.22
C LEU A 141 -5.93 -6.15 15.06
N THR A 142 -5.58 -6.17 16.34
CA THR A 142 -5.58 -5.03 17.27
C THR A 142 -4.15 -4.52 17.37
N VAL A 143 -3.94 -3.22 17.23
CA VAL A 143 -2.69 -2.53 17.63
C VAL A 143 -3.02 -1.76 18.91
N ILE A 144 -2.19 -1.96 19.95
CA ILE A 144 -2.21 -1.20 21.22
C ILE A 144 -1.32 0.02 21.07
#